data_AF-A0A346XY34-F1
#
_entry.id   AF-A0A346XY34-F1
#
_cell.length_a   1.000
_cell.length_b   1.000
_cell.length_c   1.000
_cell.angle_alpha   90.00
_cell.angle_beta   90.00
_cell.angle_gamma   90.00
#
_symmetry.space_group_name_H-M   'P 1'
#
loop_
_entity.id
_entity.type
_entity.pdbx_description
1 polymer ?
#
loop_
_entity_poly.entity_id
_entity_poly.type
_entity_poly.pdbx_seq_one_letter_code
_entity_poly.pdbx_strand_id
1 'polypeptide(L)'
;MRHVITAVVVVAVEGYLYWRYRALGAEFHFWLHGLFGAAIGVAATTGWALLRRRRPAAVWGPGLAGHVYSAFPDALFLSAGILHALWMDAFAFHIALHLIPAPLVTMLGVFALTLLAWLAASLDRPRMAVAALVLAVGVTTVALLVAPAIPTTIEQIREVPEIALLCPLREVDVASW
;
A
#
# COMPACT_ATOMS: atom_id res chain seq x y z
N MET A 1 -22.12 15.81 11.00
CA MET A 1 -21.04 16.09 11.96
C MET A 1 -20.01 14.95 12.07
N ARG A 2 -20.40 13.70 12.36
CA ARG A 2 -19.44 12.57 12.50
C ARG A 2 -18.50 12.39 11.29
N HIS A 3 -19.04 12.40 10.05
CA HIS A 3 -18.22 12.28 8.84
C HIS A 3 -17.21 13.42 8.63
N VAL A 4 -17.55 14.64 9.06
CA VAL A 4 -16.67 15.80 8.95
C VAL A 4 -15.51 15.67 9.94
N ILE A 5 -15.80 15.27 11.19
CA ILE A 5 -14.76 15.02 12.20
C ILE A 5 -13.82 13.91 11.72
N THR A 6 -14.35 12.81 11.18
CA THR A 6 -13.53 11.74 10.62
C THR A 6 -12.67 12.22 9.46
N ALA A 7 -13.22 13.02 8.53
CA ALA A 7 -12.44 13.57 7.42
C ALA A 7 -11.32 14.50 7.90
N VAL A 8 -11.59 15.37 8.89
CA VAL A 8 -10.58 16.26 9.49
C VAL A 8 -9.46 15.45 10.15
N VAL A 9 -9.80 14.39 10.89
CA VAL A 9 -8.81 13.50 11.50
C VAL A 9 -7.97 12.80 10.44
N VAL A 10 -8.60 12.28 9.37
CA VAL A 10 -7.88 11.65 8.25
C VAL A 10 -6.89 12.63 7.63
N VAL A 11 -7.33 13.84 7.28
CA VAL A 11 -6.47 14.87 6.68
C VAL A 11 -5.33 15.25 7.63
N ALA A 12 -5.58 15.37 8.94
CA ALA A 12 -4.54 15.69 9.91
C ALA A 12 -3.49 14.58 10.03
N VAL A 13 -3.92 13.31 10.07
CA VAL A 13 -3.03 12.15 10.14
C VAL A 13 -2.21 12.02 8.85
N GLU A 14 -2.85 12.09 7.69
CA GLU A 14 -2.20 12.04 6.39
C GLU A 14 -1.20 13.19 6.20
N GLY A 15 -1.59 14.41 6.60
CA GLY A 15 -0.71 15.58 6.55
C GLY A 15 0.51 15.44 7.46
N TYR A 16 0.34 14.90 8.67
CA TYR A 16 1.44 14.60 9.57
C TYR A 16 2.37 13.52 9.01
N LEU A 17 1.82 12.42 8.48
CA LEU A 17 2.60 11.35 7.85
C LEU A 17 3.40 11.91 6.66
N TYR A 18 2.75 12.63 5.75
CA TYR A 18 3.42 13.25 4.61
C TYR A 18 4.57 14.16 5.05
N TRP A 19 4.35 15.01 6.06
CA TRP A 19 5.40 15.88 6.61
C TRP A 19 6.59 15.07 7.15
N ARG A 20 6.33 13.96 7.86
CA ARG A 20 7.40 13.08 8.38
C ARG A 20 8.21 12.42 7.27
N TYR A 21 7.55 11.84 6.27
CA TYR A 21 8.23 11.23 5.12
C TYR A 21 9.05 12.27 4.35
N ARG A 22 8.48 13.45 4.11
CA ARG A 22 9.18 14.55 3.46
C ARG A 22 10.40 15.02 4.21
N ALA A 23 10.32 15.15 5.54
CA ALA A 23 11.47 15.55 6.36
C ALA A 23 12.64 14.57 6.29
N LEU A 24 12.38 13.32 5.88
CA LEU A 24 13.36 12.25 5.71
C LEU A 24 13.76 12.01 4.25
N GLY A 25 13.23 12.78 3.30
CA GLY A 25 13.43 12.53 1.86
C GLY A 25 12.76 11.26 1.33
N ALA A 26 11.79 10.70 2.07
CA ALA A 26 11.13 9.43 1.81
C ALA A 26 9.68 9.60 1.32
N GLU A 27 9.38 10.68 0.59
CA GLU A 27 8.03 10.98 0.07
C GLU A 27 7.49 9.87 -0.83
N PHE A 28 8.39 9.15 -1.49
CA PHE A 28 8.07 7.98 -2.29
C PHE A 28 7.32 6.91 -1.48
N HIS A 29 7.76 6.58 -0.27
CA HIS A 29 7.13 5.60 0.63
C HIS A 29 5.72 6.03 1.02
N PHE A 30 5.53 7.32 1.33
CA PHE A 30 4.20 7.88 1.61
C PHE A 30 3.23 7.60 0.46
N TRP A 31 3.63 7.92 -0.77
CA TRP A 31 2.76 7.73 -1.92
C TRP A 31 2.57 6.26 -2.27
N LEU A 32 3.60 5.44 -2.18
CA LEU A 32 3.53 4.02 -2.52
C LEU A 32 2.59 3.26 -1.56
N HIS A 33 2.85 3.37 -0.26
CA HIS A 33 2.03 2.73 0.77
C HIS A 33 0.66 3.37 0.89
N GLY A 34 0.57 4.69 0.66
CA GLY A 34 -0.70 5.42 0.57
C GLY A 34 -1.60 4.89 -0.52
N LEU A 35 -1.10 4.81 -1.76
CA LEU A 35 -1.89 4.36 -2.91
C LEU A 35 -2.31 2.90 -2.79
N PHE A 36 -1.36 1.99 -2.53
CA PHE A 36 -1.68 0.57 -2.47
C PHE A 36 -2.46 0.19 -1.22
N GLY A 37 -2.06 0.72 -0.06
CA GLY A 37 -2.78 0.54 1.18
C GLY A 37 -4.23 1.02 1.06
N ALA A 38 -4.44 2.25 0.56
CA ALA A 38 -5.79 2.75 0.35
C ALA A 38 -6.57 1.90 -0.66
N ALA A 39 -5.93 1.39 -1.72
CA ALA A 39 -6.56 0.48 -2.68
C ALA A 39 -7.08 -0.79 -2.02
N ILE A 40 -6.31 -1.41 -1.10
CA ILE A 40 -6.74 -2.58 -0.32
C ILE A 40 -7.96 -2.23 0.52
N GLY A 41 -7.92 -1.12 1.25
CA GLY A 41 -9.02 -0.66 2.10
C GLY A 41 -10.32 -0.44 1.31
N VAL A 42 -10.22 0.25 0.17
CA VAL A 42 -11.34 0.52 -0.73
C VAL A 42 -11.87 -0.77 -1.38
N ALA A 43 -10.98 -1.65 -1.83
CA ALA A 43 -11.35 -2.95 -2.40
C ALA A 43 -12.10 -3.82 -1.38
N ALA A 44 -11.60 -3.90 -0.14
CA ALA A 44 -12.21 -4.70 0.93
C ALA A 44 -13.61 -4.20 1.28
N THR A 45 -13.80 -2.88 1.48
CA THR A 45 -15.14 -2.34 1.78
C THR A 45 -16.10 -2.49 0.61
N THR A 46 -15.61 -2.39 -0.63
CA THR A 46 -16.43 -2.55 -1.84
C THR A 46 -16.85 -4.00 -2.03
N GLY A 47 -15.90 -4.94 -1.91
CA GLY A 47 -16.16 -6.38 -1.98
C GLY A 47 -17.14 -6.83 -0.90
N TRP A 48 -16.96 -6.38 0.35
CA TRP A 48 -17.90 -6.65 1.43
C TRP A 48 -19.32 -6.15 1.13
N ALA A 49 -19.45 -4.93 0.61
CA ALA A 49 -20.75 -4.36 0.25
C ALA A 49 -21.44 -5.17 -0.86
N LEU A 50 -20.70 -5.54 -1.90
CA LEU A 50 -21.20 -6.38 -3.00
C LEU A 50 -21.67 -7.75 -2.50
N LEU A 51 -20.89 -8.41 -1.64
CA LEU A 51 -21.26 -9.69 -1.01
C LEU A 51 -22.55 -9.58 -0.20
N ARG A 52 -22.75 -8.45 0.49
CA ARG A 52 -23.96 -8.16 1.26
C ARG A 52 -25.12 -7.60 0.42
N ARG A 53 -24.94 -7.44 -0.89
CA ARG A 53 -25.91 -6.79 -1.80
C ARG A 53 -26.33 -5.40 -1.29
N ARG A 54 -25.37 -4.62 -0.81
CA ARG A 54 -25.54 -3.25 -0.31
C ARG A 54 -24.63 -2.30 -1.08
N ARG A 55 -24.98 -1.01 -1.04
CA ARG A 55 -24.08 0.04 -1.52
C ARG A 55 -22.90 0.21 -0.55
N PRO A 56 -21.68 0.43 -1.05
CA PRO A 56 -20.52 0.63 -0.19
C PRO A 56 -20.63 1.96 0.59
N ALA A 57 -20.02 2.00 1.77
CA ALA A 57 -19.93 3.20 2.58
C ALA A 57 -18.85 4.16 2.05
N ALA A 58 -18.65 5.29 2.73
CA ALA A 58 -17.59 6.24 2.40
C ALA A 58 -16.19 5.62 2.50
N VAL A 59 -15.31 5.95 1.55
CA VAL A 59 -13.99 5.32 1.38
C VAL A 59 -12.89 5.85 2.30
N TRP A 60 -13.05 7.04 2.87
CA TRP A 60 -11.97 7.72 3.61
C TRP A 60 -11.44 6.90 4.80
N GLY A 61 -12.33 6.28 5.57
CA GLY A 61 -11.95 5.45 6.73
C GLY A 61 -11.21 4.17 6.32
N PRO A 62 -11.80 3.33 5.46
CA PRO A 62 -11.12 2.14 4.94
C PRO A 62 -9.81 2.47 4.21
N GLY A 63 -9.77 3.55 3.42
CA GLY A 63 -8.58 4.01 2.72
C GLY A 63 -7.44 4.35 3.68
N LEU A 64 -7.70 5.17 4.70
CA LEU A 64 -6.73 5.48 5.76
C LEU A 64 -6.27 4.22 6.49
N ALA A 65 -7.20 3.33 6.88
CA ALA A 65 -6.85 2.10 7.57
C ALA A 65 -5.92 1.22 6.73
N GLY A 66 -6.15 1.15 5.42
CA GLY A 66 -5.28 0.44 4.49
C GLY A 66 -3.91 1.10 4.32
N HIS A 67 -3.85 2.43 4.24
CA HIS A 67 -2.57 3.16 4.22
C HIS A 67 -1.76 2.89 5.50
N VAL A 68 -2.37 3.06 6.68
CA VAL A 68 -1.72 2.78 7.97
C VAL A 68 -1.25 1.32 8.04
N TYR A 69 -2.04 0.37 7.54
CA TYR A 69 -1.64 -1.02 7.46
C TYR A 69 -0.40 -1.22 6.58
N SER A 70 -0.39 -0.66 5.36
CA SER A 70 0.75 -0.80 4.44
C SER A 70 2.01 -0.07 4.92
N ALA A 71 1.85 1.08 5.58
CA ALA A 71 2.95 1.90 6.11
C ALA A 71 3.39 1.46 7.52
N PHE A 72 2.74 0.47 8.14
CA PHE A 72 3.07 0.03 9.49
C PHE A 72 4.55 -0.37 9.66
N PRO A 73 5.19 -1.08 8.71
CA PRO A 73 6.62 -1.37 8.81
C PRO A 73 7.50 -0.11 8.87
N ASP A 74 7.15 0.97 8.16
CA ASP A 74 7.88 2.23 8.25
C ASP A 74 7.75 2.84 9.66
N ALA A 75 6.59 2.72 10.30
CA ALA A 75 6.42 3.16 11.68
C ALA A 75 7.32 2.36 12.64
N LEU A 76 7.48 1.05 12.43
CA LEU A 76 8.39 0.21 13.23
C LEU A 76 9.85 0.60 13.01
N PHE A 77 10.25 0.90 11.77
CA PHE A 77 11.58 1.40 11.47
C PHE A 77 11.83 2.75 12.16
N LEU A 78 10.92 3.71 12.00
CA LEU A 78 11.07 5.07 12.52
C LEU A 78 11.00 5.16 14.04
N SER A 79 10.24 4.28 14.70
CA SER A 79 10.01 4.36 16.15
C SER A 79 10.84 3.38 16.97
N ALA A 80 11.13 2.20 16.42
CA ALA A 80 11.78 1.11 17.13
C ALA A 80 13.08 0.64 16.47
N GLY A 81 13.49 1.25 15.34
CA GLY A 81 14.68 0.86 14.61
C GLY A 81 14.60 -0.55 14.01
N ILE A 82 13.39 -1.12 13.90
CA ILE A 82 13.20 -2.45 13.32
C ILE A 82 13.39 -2.34 11.82
N LEU A 83 14.44 -2.99 11.32
CA LEU A 83 14.80 -3.00 9.92
C LEU A 83 13.83 -3.84 9.09
N HIS A 84 13.76 -3.52 7.80
CA HIS A 84 12.95 -4.26 6.85
C HIS A 84 13.33 -5.75 6.80
N ALA A 85 12.34 -6.62 6.93
CA ALA A 85 12.51 -8.07 6.91
C ALA A 85 11.34 -8.74 6.18
N LEU A 86 11.56 -9.92 5.59
CA LEU A 86 10.59 -10.59 4.70
C LEU A 86 9.18 -10.75 5.31
N TRP A 87 9.05 -10.91 6.62
CA TRP A 87 7.74 -11.02 7.28
C TRP A 87 6.89 -9.74 7.11
N MET A 88 7.51 -8.59 6.84
CA MET A 88 6.83 -7.32 6.63
C MET A 88 6.01 -7.30 5.34
N ASP A 89 6.23 -8.23 4.40
CA ASP A 89 5.34 -8.38 3.23
C ASP A 89 3.93 -8.83 3.59
N ALA A 90 3.70 -9.31 4.82
CA ALA A 90 2.34 -9.46 5.34
C ALA A 90 1.57 -8.13 5.30
N PHE A 91 2.26 -7.00 5.47
CA PHE A 91 1.71 -5.64 5.47
C PHE A 91 1.60 -5.10 4.05
N ALA A 92 0.75 -5.76 3.25
CA ALA A 92 0.44 -5.37 1.88
C ALA A 92 1.67 -5.40 0.97
N PHE A 93 2.43 -6.50 0.98
CA PHE A 93 3.61 -6.70 0.14
C PHE A 93 4.63 -5.56 0.31
N HIS A 94 4.77 -5.07 1.53
CA HIS A 94 5.50 -3.85 1.87
C HIS A 94 6.85 -3.73 1.16
N ILE A 95 7.68 -4.78 1.19
CA ILE A 95 9.01 -4.82 0.56
C ILE A 95 8.86 -5.05 -0.94
N ALA A 96 8.09 -6.06 -1.35
CA ALA A 96 7.96 -6.44 -2.77
C ALA A 96 7.42 -5.29 -3.66
N LEU A 97 6.57 -4.41 -3.11
CA LEU A 97 6.07 -3.24 -3.83
C LEU A 97 7.17 -2.29 -4.31
N HIS A 98 8.25 -2.15 -3.53
CA HIS A 98 9.38 -1.29 -3.90
C HIS A 98 10.12 -1.79 -5.13
N LEU A 99 10.00 -3.08 -5.43
CA LEU A 99 10.72 -3.74 -6.53
C LEU A 99 9.93 -3.74 -7.84
N ILE A 100 8.65 -3.38 -7.81
CA ILE A 100 7.81 -3.34 -9.01
C ILE A 100 8.36 -2.27 -9.99
N PRO A 101 8.45 -2.56 -11.30
CA PRO A 101 8.75 -1.54 -12.29
C PRO A 101 7.73 -0.39 -12.27
N ALA A 102 8.21 0.85 -12.19
CA ALA A 102 7.38 2.06 -12.09
C ALA A 102 6.29 1.96 -11.00
N PRO A 103 6.68 1.73 -9.73
CA PRO A 103 5.77 1.25 -8.69
C PRO A 103 4.66 2.27 -8.37
N LEU A 104 4.97 3.58 -8.37
CA LEU A 104 3.97 4.63 -8.16
C LEU A 104 2.90 4.67 -9.26
N VAL A 105 3.29 4.52 -10.53
CA VAL A 105 2.34 4.53 -11.66
C VAL A 105 1.43 3.31 -11.58
N THR A 106 2.02 2.15 -11.29
CA THR A 106 1.26 0.90 -11.11
C THR A 106 0.27 1.01 -9.96
N MET A 107 0.70 1.50 -8.79
CA MET A 107 -0.18 1.64 -7.62
C MET A 107 -1.24 2.73 -7.81
N LEU A 108 -0.95 3.81 -8.55
CA LEU A 108 -1.95 4.80 -8.95
C LEU A 108 -3.04 4.16 -9.83
N GLY A 109 -2.65 3.31 -10.79
CA GLY A 109 -3.59 2.55 -11.62
C GLY A 109 -4.45 1.59 -10.80
N VAL A 110 -3.85 0.83 -9.89
CA VAL A 110 -4.57 -0.08 -8.96
C VAL A 110 -5.54 0.71 -8.08
N PHE A 111 -5.10 1.82 -7.50
CA PHE A 111 -5.97 2.69 -6.70
C PHE A 111 -7.15 3.23 -7.52
N ALA A 112 -6.90 3.74 -8.73
CA ALA A 112 -7.94 4.23 -9.63
C ALA A 112 -8.97 3.14 -9.98
N LEU A 113 -8.53 1.90 -10.20
CA LEU A 113 -9.42 0.76 -10.46
C LEU A 113 -10.28 0.40 -9.24
N THR A 114 -9.73 0.43 -8.04
CA THR A 114 -10.51 0.19 -6.81
C THR A 114 -11.50 1.32 -6.52
N LEU A 115 -11.15 2.58 -6.81
CA LEU A 115 -12.09 3.70 -6.76
C LEU A 115 -13.20 3.59 -7.82
N LEU A 116 -12.85 3.17 -9.05
CA LEU A 116 -13.83 2.88 -10.10
C LEU A 116 -14.79 1.78 -9.65
N ALA A 117 -14.29 0.73 -9.01
CA ALA A 117 -15.12 -0.34 -8.48
C ALA A 117 -16.10 0.18 -7.42
N TRP A 118 -15.61 1.00 -6.47
CA TRP A 118 -16.43 1.63 -5.46
C TRP A 118 -17.52 2.53 -6.08
N LEU A 119 -17.17 3.35 -7.07
CA LEU A 119 -18.10 4.23 -7.76
C LEU A 119 -19.16 3.41 -8.53
N ALA A 120 -18.73 2.38 -9.25
CA ALA A 120 -19.61 1.47 -9.97
C ALA A 120 -20.61 0.78 -9.03
N ALA A 121 -20.14 0.28 -7.87
CA ALA A 121 -20.98 -0.34 -6.86
C ALA A 121 -21.97 0.66 -6.24
N SER A 122 -21.55 1.91 -6.04
CA SER A 122 -22.40 3.00 -5.53
C SER A 122 -23.51 3.40 -6.51
N LEU A 123 -23.26 3.24 -7.82
CA LEU A 123 -24.20 3.48 -8.91
C LEU A 123 -25.02 2.23 -9.30
N ASP A 124 -25.04 1.21 -8.43
CA ASP A 124 -25.73 -0.07 -8.65
C ASP A 124 -25.32 -0.78 -9.97
N ARG A 125 -24.04 -0.68 -10.34
CA ARG A 125 -23.42 -1.40 -11.48
C ARG A 125 -22.48 -2.51 -10.99
N PRO A 126 -22.99 -3.59 -10.35
CA PRO A 126 -22.15 -4.57 -9.66
C PRO A 126 -21.22 -5.35 -10.60
N ARG A 127 -21.63 -5.61 -11.85
CA ARG A 127 -20.76 -6.31 -12.82
C ARG A 127 -19.51 -5.50 -13.17
N MET A 128 -19.69 -4.18 -13.36
CA MET A 128 -18.58 -3.26 -13.62
C MET A 128 -17.68 -3.12 -12.39
N ALA A 129 -18.27 -3.09 -11.20
CA ALA A 129 -17.52 -3.08 -9.94
C ALA A 129 -16.63 -4.32 -9.80
N VAL A 130 -17.20 -5.51 -10.02
CA VAL A 130 -16.45 -6.78 -9.99
C VAL A 130 -15.34 -6.79 -11.04
N ALA A 131 -15.64 -6.38 -12.28
CA ALA A 131 -14.63 -6.32 -13.33
C ALA A 131 -13.45 -5.41 -12.97
N ALA A 132 -13.72 -4.24 -12.39
CA ALA A 132 -12.68 -3.31 -11.93
C ALA A 132 -11.85 -3.89 -10.77
N LEU A 133 -12.47 -4.58 -9.81
CA LEU A 133 -11.73 -5.29 -8.74
C LEU A 133 -10.86 -6.42 -9.28
N VAL A 134 -11.39 -7.24 -10.19
CA VAL A 134 -10.64 -8.32 -10.83
C VAL A 134 -9.46 -7.76 -11.62
N LEU A 135 -9.64 -6.65 -12.33
CA LEU A 135 -8.56 -6.00 -13.05
C LEU A 135 -7.50 -5.42 -12.09
N ALA A 136 -7.92 -4.80 -10.98
CA ALA A 136 -6.98 -4.31 -9.95
C ALA A 136 -6.13 -5.44 -9.36
N VAL A 137 -6.76 -6.59 -9.06
CA VAL A 137 -6.06 -7.81 -8.62
C VAL A 137 -5.12 -8.31 -9.71
N GLY A 138 -5.59 -8.42 -10.95
CA GLY A 138 -4.78 -8.88 -12.08
C GLY A 138 -3.53 -8.02 -12.31
N VAL A 139 -3.68 -6.69 -12.31
CA VAL A 139 -2.55 -5.75 -12.43
C VAL A 139 -1.57 -5.92 -11.27
N THR A 140 -2.06 -6.01 -10.04
CA THR A 140 -1.22 -6.20 -8.85
C THR A 140 -0.45 -7.51 -8.93
N THR A 141 -1.12 -8.61 -9.28
CA THR A 141 -0.50 -9.93 -9.41
C THR A 141 0.57 -9.93 -10.50
N VAL A 142 0.27 -9.40 -11.68
CA VAL A 142 1.26 -9.33 -12.77
C VAL A 142 2.45 -8.47 -12.36
N ALA A 143 2.22 -7.32 -11.73
CA ALA A 143 3.28 -6.44 -11.25
C ALA A 143 4.21 -7.13 -10.24
N LEU A 144 3.64 -7.89 -9.29
CA LEU A 144 4.42 -8.68 -8.33
C LEU A 144 5.18 -9.85 -8.98
N LEU A 145 4.62 -10.48 -10.02
CA LEU A 145 5.29 -11.58 -10.74
C LEU A 145 6.47 -11.12 -11.59
N VAL A 146 6.42 -9.87 -12.09
CA VAL A 146 7.53 -9.27 -12.87
C VAL A 146 8.51 -8.49 -11.99
N ALA A 147 8.20 -8.30 -10.71
CA ALA A 147 9.13 -7.70 -9.77
C ALA A 147 10.38 -8.60 -9.61
N PRO A 148 11.58 -8.03 -9.57
CA PRO A 148 12.79 -8.76 -9.22
C PRO A 148 12.64 -9.50 -7.88
N ALA A 149 13.39 -10.59 -7.73
CA ALA A 149 13.46 -11.29 -6.45
C ALA A 149 13.96 -10.33 -5.36
N ILE A 150 13.36 -10.43 -4.17
CA ILE A 150 13.80 -9.66 -3.01
C ILE A 150 15.24 -10.07 -2.69
N PRO A 151 16.19 -9.13 -2.64
CA PRO A 151 17.55 -9.45 -2.21
C PRO A 151 17.53 -10.05 -0.81
N THR A 152 18.15 -11.21 -0.64
CA THR A 152 18.27 -11.89 0.65
C THR A 152 19.68 -11.84 1.22
N THR A 153 20.66 -11.34 0.45
CA THR A 153 22.07 -11.18 0.89
C THR A 153 22.59 -9.76 0.69
N ILE A 154 23.64 -9.40 1.42
CA ILE A 154 24.30 -8.09 1.33
C ILE A 154 24.94 -7.89 -0.04
N GLU A 155 25.50 -8.95 -0.63
CA GLU A 155 26.10 -8.93 -1.96
C GLU A 155 25.07 -8.54 -3.02
N GLN A 156 23.86 -9.12 -2.97
CA GLN A 156 22.77 -8.78 -3.89
C GLN A 156 22.31 -7.33 -3.74
N ILE A 157 22.28 -6.79 -2.51
CA ILE A 157 21.94 -5.39 -2.25
C ILE A 157 23.00 -4.45 -2.82
N ARG A 158 24.29 -4.82 -2.77
CA ARG A 158 25.39 -4.03 -3.36
C ARG A 158 25.36 -4.04 -4.88
N GLU A 159 24.90 -5.13 -5.48
CA GLU A 159 24.72 -5.26 -6.93
C GLU A 159 23.53 -4.44 -7.45
N VAL A 160 22.58 -4.10 -6.59
CA VAL A 160 21.41 -3.27 -6.93
C VAL A 160 21.26 -2.13 -5.91
N PRO A 161 22.13 -1.10 -5.94
CA PRO A 161 22.17 -0.03 -4.94
C PRO A 161 20.87 0.79 -4.86
N GLU A 162 20.05 0.76 -5.91
CA GLU A 162 18.71 1.36 -5.93
C GLU A 162 17.77 0.70 -4.91
N ILE A 163 17.91 -0.59 -4.63
CA ILE A 163 17.11 -1.32 -3.63
C ILE A 163 17.51 -0.88 -2.20
N ALA A 164 18.79 -0.58 -1.97
CA ALA A 164 19.27 -0.08 -0.67
C ALA A 164 18.71 1.30 -0.31
N LEU A 165 18.36 2.11 -1.31
CA LEU A 165 17.71 3.43 -1.14
C LEU A 165 16.20 3.31 -0.90
N LEU A 166 15.58 2.25 -1.40
CA LEU A 166 14.14 1.98 -1.26
C LEU A 166 13.81 1.22 0.03
N CYS A 167 14.79 0.48 0.55
CA CYS A 167 14.63 -0.40 1.70
C CYS A 167 15.99 -0.46 2.41
N PRO A 168 16.23 0.31 3.50
CA PRO A 168 17.48 0.23 4.25
C PRO A 168 17.57 -1.12 4.98
N LEU A 169 17.92 -2.15 4.22
CA LEU A 169 18.27 -3.49 4.69
C LEU A 169 19.70 -3.41 5.23
N ARG A 170 19.87 -3.22 6.54
CA ARG A 170 21.19 -3.35 7.18
C ARG A 170 21.33 -4.75 7.79
N GLU A 171 22.36 -5.46 7.35
CA GLU A 171 22.97 -6.64 7.99
C GLU A 171 21.98 -7.54 8.76
N VAL A 172 21.28 -8.42 8.03
CA VAL A 172 20.86 -9.68 8.65
C VAL A 172 22.16 -10.45 8.91
N ASP A 173 22.66 -10.34 10.13
CA ASP A 173 23.72 -11.19 10.64
C ASP A 173 23.15 -12.63 10.68
N VAL A 174 23.40 -13.41 9.63
CA VAL A 174 22.93 -14.81 9.50
C VAL A 174 23.68 -15.75 10.47
N ALA A 175 24.41 -15.20 11.44
CA ALA A 175 25.25 -15.94 12.37
C ALA A 175 24.58 -16.28 13.71
N SER A 176 23.30 -15.94 13.94
CA SER A 176 22.66 -16.14 15.25
C SER A 176 21.36 -16.97 15.27
N TRP A 177 21.32 -18.07 14.52
CA TRP A 177 20.45 -19.22 14.81
C TRP A 177 21.21 -20.54 14.65
#